data_AF-A0A973K0F6-F1
#
_entry.id   AF-A0A973K0F6-F1
#
_cell.length_a   1.000
_cell.length_b   1.000
_cell.length_c   1.000
_cell.angle_alpha   90.00
_cell.angle_beta   90.00
_cell.angle_gamma   90.00
#
_symmetry.space_group_name_H-M   'P 1'
#
loop_
_entity.id
_entity.type
_entity.pdbx_description
1 polymer ?
#
loop_
_entity_poly.entity_id
_entity_poly.type
_entity_poly.pdbx_seq_one_letter_code
_entity_poly.pdbx_strand_id
1 'polypeptide(L)' 'MILLRRLLGDVLRRQRQRQGRTLREVSSSARVSLGYLSEVERGQKEASS' A
#
# COMPACT_ATOMS: atom_id res chain seq x y z
N MET A 1 11.19 14.71 1.97
CA MET A 1 11.10 13.22 1.90
C MET A 1 9.72 12.69 1.42
N ILE A 2 8.80 13.53 0.91
CA ILE A 2 7.45 13.11 0.47
C ILE A 2 7.46 12.38 -0.89
N LEU A 3 8.42 12.70 -1.76
CA LEU A 3 8.50 12.13 -3.11
C LEU A 3 8.71 10.61 -3.09
N LEU A 4 9.61 10.12 -2.23
CA LEU A 4 9.91 8.69 -2.12
C LEU A 4 8.69 7.88 -1.68
N ARG A 5 7.97 8.33 -0.63
CA ARG A 5 6.79 7.61 -0.10
C ARG A 5 5.66 7.53 -1.12
N ARG A 6 5.44 8.60 -1.90
CA ARG A 6 4.46 8.59 -2.99
C ARG A 6 4.82 7.59 -4.08
N LEU A 7 6.07 7.61 -4.56
CA LEU A 7 6.54 6.67 -5.57
C LEU A 7 6.41 5.21 -5.10
N LEU A 8 6.74 4.95 -3.84
CA LEU A 8 6.62 3.62 -3.23
C LEU A 8 5.14 3.20 -3.13
N GLY A 9 4.26 4.09 -2.66
CA GLY A 9 2.82 3.86 -2.63
C GLY A 9 2.23 3.55 -4.00
N ASP A 10 2.66 4.26 -5.04
CA ASP A 10 2.23 4.03 -6.43
C ASP A 10 2.72 2.70 -6.98
N VAL A 11 3.94 2.26 -6.63
CA VAL A 11 4.45 0.93 -6.99
C VAL A 11 3.62 -0.16 -6.31
N LEU A 12 3.36 -0.04 -5.01
CA LEU A 12 2.56 -1.00 -4.25
C LEU A 12 1.13 -1.11 -4.82
N ARG A 13 0.49 0.04 -5.07
CA ARG A 13 -0.84 0.10 -5.69
C ARG A 13 -0.87 -0.57 -7.06
N ARG A 14 0.10 -0.26 -7.93
CA ARG A 14 0.20 -0.89 -9.26
C ARG A 14 0.40 -2.39 -9.16
N GLN A 15 1.26 -2.85 -8.25
CA GLN A 15 1.52 -4.27 -8.08
C GLN A 15 0.27 -5.01 -7.58
N ARG A 16 -0.46 -4.44 -6.62
CA ARG A 16 -1.73 -5.00 -6.14
C ARG A 16 -2.77 -5.08 -7.26
N GLN A 17 -2.92 -4.00 -8.05
CA GLN A 17 -3.85 -3.97 -9.19
C GLN A 17 -3.48 -4.99 -10.27
N ARG A 18 -2.19 -5.15 -10.58
CA ARG A 18 -1.69 -6.16 -11.53
C ARG A 18 -2.00 -7.59 -11.07
N GLN A 19 -2.02 -7.83 -9.76
CA GLN A 19 -2.43 -9.12 -9.19
C GLN A 19 -3.97 -9.29 -9.12
N GLY A 20 -4.75 -8.28 -9.50
CA GLY A 20 -6.21 -8.31 -9.38
C GLY A 20 -6.71 -8.29 -7.94
N ARG A 21 -5.86 -7.93 -6.96
CA ARG A 21 -6.19 -8.03 -5.53
C ARG A 21 -6.79 -6.74 -4.99
N THR A 22 -7.75 -6.88 -4.10
CA THR A 22 -8.33 -5.78 -3.32
C THR A 22 -7.41 -5.38 -2.16
N LEU A 23 -7.59 -4.17 -1.64
CA LEU A 23 -6.91 -3.74 -0.42
C LEU A 23 -7.18 -4.69 0.75
N ARG A 24 -8.41 -5.24 0.85
CA ARG A 24 -8.81 -6.17 1.92
C ARG A 24 -8.05 -7.49 1.85
N GLU A 25 -7.89 -8.05 0.65
CA GLU A 25 -7.15 -9.29 0.44
C GLU A 25 -5.67 -9.11 0.77
N VAL A 26 -5.06 -8.00 0.35
CA VAL A 26 -3.65 -7.72 0.64
C VAL A 26 -3.45 -7.43 2.13
N SER A 27 -4.29 -6.58 2.73
CA SER A 27 -4.18 -6.21 4.15
C SER A 27 -4.32 -7.43 5.05
N SER A 28 -5.27 -8.32 4.74
CA SER A 28 -5.42 -9.59 5.45
C SER A 28 -4.18 -10.47 5.33
N SER A 29 -3.62 -10.63 4.12
CA SER A 29 -2.40 -11.44 3.92
C SER A 29 -1.15 -10.84 4.57
N ALA A 30 -1.05 -9.52 4.63
CA ALA A 30 0.06 -8.80 5.24
C ALA A 30 -0.13 -8.56 6.75
N ARG A 31 -1.26 -8.99 7.34
CA ARG A 31 -1.62 -8.77 8.75
C ARG A 31 -1.58 -7.30 9.19
N VAL A 32 -1.92 -6.40 8.27
CA VAL A 32 -2.06 -4.96 8.54
C VAL A 32 -3.52 -4.54 8.37
N SER A 33 -3.88 -3.39 8.94
CA SER A 33 -5.22 -2.85 8.74
C SER A 33 -5.41 -2.38 7.29
N LEU A 34 -6.64 -2.47 6.79
CA LEU A 34 -7.00 -1.97 5.45
C LEU A 34 -6.73 -0.45 5.34
N GLY A 35 -7.04 0.30 6.40
CA GLY A 35 -6.79 1.74 6.48
C GLY A 35 -5.31 2.07 6.36
N TYR A 36 -4.45 1.34 7.09
CA TYR A 36 -3.01 1.52 7.02
C TYR A 36 -2.47 1.27 5.61
N LEU A 37 -2.87 0.15 4.97
CA LEU A 37 -2.46 -0.13 3.58
C LEU A 37 -2.93 0.96 2.60
N SER A 38 -4.14 1.49 2.80
CA SER A 38 -4.67 2.60 1.99
C SER A 38 -3.88 3.89 2.18
N GLU A 39 -3.43 4.21 3.38
CA GLU A 39 -2.56 5.37 3.64
C GLU A 39 -1.17 5.19 3.03
N VAL A 40 -0.61 3.98 3.08
CA VAL A 40 0.67 3.63 2.46
C VAL A 40 0.60 3.77 0.93
N GLU A 41 -0.42 3.20 0.28
CA GLU A 41 -0.60 3.32 -1.18
C GLU A 41 -0.83 4.77 -1.65
N ARG A 42 -1.29 5.66 -0.75
CA ARG A 42 -1.42 7.11 -1.01
C ARG A 42 -0.16 7.92 -0.66
N GLY A 43 0.89 7.26 -0.17
CA GLY A 43 2.13 7.90 0.29
C GLY A 43 1.95 8.77 1.55
N GLN A 44 0.87 8.56 2.32
CA GLN A 44 0.56 9.27 3.56
C GLN A 44 1.24 8.62 4.78
N LYS A 45 1.51 7.31 4.71
CA LYS A 45 2.29 6.56 5.70
C LYS A 45 3.46 5.86 5.03
N GLU A 46 4.52 5.64 5.80
CA GLU A 46 5.56 4.69 5.41
C GLU A 46 5.04 3.27 5.60
N ALA A 47 5.33 2.39 4.63
CA ALA A 47 5.32 0.96 4.88
C ALA A 47 6.44 0.69 5.88
N SER A 48 6.13 0.70 7.18
CA SER A 48 7.08 0.25 8.19
C SER A 48 7.06 -1.27 8.21
N SER A 49 8.23 -1.86 8.41
CA SER A 49 8.41 -3.30 8.57
C SER A 49 7.81 -3.82 9.88
#